data_AF-A0A1V5EF50-F1
#
_entry.id   AF-A0A1V5EF50-F1
#
_cell.length_a   1.000
_cell.length_b   1.000
_cell.length_c   1.000
_cell.angle_alpha   90.00
_cell.angle_beta   90.00
_cell.angle_gamma   90.00
#
_symmetry.space_group_name_H-M   'P 1'
#
loop_
_entity.id
_entity.type
_entity.pdbx_description
1 polymer ?
#
loop_
_entity_poly.entity_id
_entity_poly.type
_entity_poly.pdbx_seq_one_letter_code
_entity_poly.pdbx_strand_id
1 'polypeptide(L)'
;MDEAVQTPRFFSAAFHCRFFPSVLRRIFTPARTAESPFAHHIPLEFTVITVFALFACLLGFAAVIGSGSIAGWVFALLGTAGLVFAVVHGIRSRAGEKPSYDHFRPGVFFFLIVLGFTLGLATGHTWRLSFWPRLLPGIAGAAAGYVLGIGGGLAVQYLGWLAGLIELAAYLATIGTVVVAMLLLL
;
A
#
# COMPACT_ATOMS: atom_id res chain seq x y z
N MET A 1 -19.34 -28.57 -5.12
CA MET A 1 -19.46 -28.13 -3.72
C MET A 1 -18.05 -27.78 -3.28
N ASP A 2 -17.66 -26.52 -3.45
CA ASP A 2 -16.37 -26.05 -2.96
C ASP A 2 -16.43 -26.03 -1.43
N GLU A 3 -15.59 -26.85 -0.79
CA GLU A 3 -15.36 -26.72 0.64
C GLU A 3 -14.90 -25.28 0.89
N ALA A 4 -15.71 -24.53 1.65
CA ALA A 4 -15.28 -23.24 2.17
C ALA A 4 -14.03 -23.48 3.02
N VAL A 5 -12.85 -23.28 2.43
CA VAL A 5 -11.56 -23.43 3.11
C VAL A 5 -11.60 -22.51 4.33
N GLN A 6 -11.84 -23.08 5.51
CA GLN A 6 -11.88 -22.32 6.74
C GLN A 6 -10.53 -21.64 6.93
N THR A 7 -10.54 -20.31 7.01
CA THR A 7 -9.33 -19.54 7.28
C THR A 7 -8.77 -19.93 8.65
N PRO A 8 -7.53 -20.42 8.74
CA PRO A 8 -6.92 -20.73 10.03
C PRO A 8 -6.80 -19.47 10.91
N ARG A 9 -6.72 -19.65 12.23
CA ARG A 9 -6.52 -18.52 13.15
C ARG A 9 -5.25 -17.76 12.79
N PHE A 10 -5.29 -16.43 12.78
CA PHE A 10 -4.18 -15.58 12.37
C PHE A 10 -2.85 -15.97 13.04
N PHE A 11 -2.82 -16.08 14.37
CA PHE A 11 -1.61 -16.43 15.13
C PHE A 11 -1.19 -17.91 15.06
N SER A 12 -1.81 -18.73 14.19
CA SER A 12 -1.47 -20.14 14.07
C SER A 12 -0.33 -20.35 13.08
N ALA A 13 0.52 -21.36 13.34
CA ALA A 13 1.55 -21.79 12.38
C ALA A 13 0.92 -22.23 11.04
N ALA A 14 -0.27 -22.84 11.07
CA ALA A 14 -1.00 -23.21 9.86
C ALA A 14 -1.31 -22.00 8.96
N PHE A 15 -1.62 -20.85 9.57
CA PHE A 15 -1.86 -19.61 8.84
C PHE A 15 -0.60 -19.12 8.12
N HIS A 16 0.51 -18.98 8.85
CA HIS A 16 1.74 -18.37 8.33
C HIS A 16 2.59 -19.30 7.45
N CYS A 17 2.56 -20.61 7.69
CA CYS A 17 3.41 -21.57 6.98
C CYS A 17 2.71 -22.26 5.80
N ARG A 18 1.37 -22.27 5.75
CA ARG A 18 0.61 -22.96 4.71
C ARG A 18 -0.40 -22.06 4.00
N PHE A 19 -1.34 -21.49 4.76
CA PHE A 19 -2.45 -20.73 4.19
C PHE A 19 -1.96 -19.46 3.47
N PHE A 20 -1.30 -18.54 4.18
CA PHE A 20 -0.92 -17.25 3.61
C PHE A 20 0.11 -17.34 2.46
N PRO A 21 1.14 -18.21 2.52
CA PRO A 21 2.00 -18.46 1.35
C PRO A 21 1.22 -18.97 0.13
N SER A 22 0.18 -19.79 0.33
CA SER A 22 -0.67 -20.24 -0.79
C SER A 22 -1.50 -19.11 -1.39
N VAL A 23 -1.97 -18.15 -0.57
CA VAL A 23 -2.64 -16.93 -1.03
C VAL A 23 -1.71 -16.12 -1.91
N LEU A 24 -0.49 -15.82 -1.43
CA LEU A 24 0.50 -15.07 -2.21
C LEU A 24 0.81 -15.77 -3.54
N ARG A 25 1.00 -17.09 -3.52
CA ARG A 25 1.27 -17.86 -4.74
C ARG A 25 0.12 -17.76 -5.75
N ARG A 26 -1.14 -17.80 -5.30
CA ARG A 26 -2.30 -17.66 -6.19
C ARG A 26 -2.32 -16.29 -6.86
N ILE A 27 -1.99 -15.23 -6.14
CA ILE A 27 -1.98 -13.86 -6.69
C ILE A 27 -0.94 -13.69 -7.80
N PHE A 28 0.23 -14.34 -7.67
CA PHE A 28 1.27 -14.31 -8.69
C PHE A 28 1.09 -15.35 -9.81
N THR A 29 0.09 -16.24 -9.70
CA THR A 29 -0.19 -17.22 -10.74
C THR A 29 -1.31 -16.66 -11.62
N PRO A 30 -1.05 -16.34 -12.91
CA PRO A 30 -2.08 -15.81 -13.78
C PRO A 30 -3.23 -16.81 -13.92
N ALA A 31 -4.40 -16.45 -13.44
CA ALA A 31 -5.62 -17.21 -13.70
C ALA A 31 -5.95 -17.05 -15.19
N ARG A 32 -6.21 -18.17 -15.88
CA ARG A 32 -6.80 -18.17 -17.23
C ARG A 32 -8.27 -17.81 -17.13
N THR A 33 -8.59 -16.57 -16.80
CA THR A 33 -9.95 -16.05 -16.88
C THR A 33 -10.11 -15.34 -18.22
N ALA A 34 -11.08 -15.80 -19.01
CA ALA A 34 -11.56 -15.10 -20.19
C ALA A 34 -12.27 -13.82 -19.73
N GLU A 35 -11.51 -12.77 -19.46
CA GLU A 35 -12.06 -11.48 -19.08
C GLU A 35 -12.51 -10.72 -20.33
N SER A 36 -13.74 -10.20 -20.26
CA SER A 36 -14.26 -9.24 -21.22
C SER A 36 -13.26 -8.08 -21.39
N PRO A 37 -13.00 -7.60 -22.61
CA PRO A 37 -12.11 -6.46 -22.86
C PRO A 37 -12.54 -5.17 -22.13
N PHE A 38 -13.76 -5.14 -21.57
CA PHE A 38 -14.32 -4.02 -20.79
C PHE A 38 -14.35 -4.24 -19.27
N ALA A 39 -14.01 -5.44 -18.77
CA ALA A 39 -14.00 -5.72 -17.32
C ALA A 39 -12.88 -4.97 -16.58
N HIS A 40 -11.86 -4.51 -17.31
CA HIS A 40 -10.67 -3.84 -16.82
C HIS A 40 -10.70 -2.31 -16.99
N HIS A 41 -11.85 -1.72 -17.33
CA HIS A 41 -12.05 -0.30 -17.07
C HIS A 41 -12.17 -0.12 -15.56
N ILE A 42 -11.03 -0.16 -14.86
CA ILE A 42 -10.76 0.79 -13.78
C ILE A 42 -11.31 2.10 -14.31
N PRO A 43 -12.19 2.80 -13.58
CA PRO A 43 -12.69 4.08 -14.05
C PRO A 43 -11.51 5.04 -14.10
N LEU A 44 -10.82 5.03 -15.25
CA LEU A 44 -9.60 5.77 -15.56
C LEU A 44 -9.84 7.25 -15.27
N GLU A 45 -11.08 7.68 -15.47
CA GLU A 45 -11.66 8.95 -15.05
C GLU A 45 -11.36 9.28 -13.58
N PHE A 46 -11.70 8.41 -12.61
CA PHE A 46 -11.47 8.71 -11.19
C PHE A 46 -9.99 8.73 -10.82
N THR A 47 -9.17 7.88 -11.45
CA THR A 47 -7.72 7.92 -11.31
C THR A 47 -7.15 9.25 -11.82
N VAL A 48 -7.54 9.65 -13.02
CA VAL A 48 -7.11 10.91 -13.65
C VAL A 48 -7.56 12.10 -12.80
N ILE A 49 -8.83 12.16 -12.39
CA ILE A 49 -9.38 13.21 -11.53
C ILE A 49 -8.58 13.31 -10.22
N THR A 50 -8.22 12.18 -9.61
CA THR A 50 -7.49 12.17 -8.34
C THR A 50 -6.05 12.62 -8.49
N VAL A 51 -5.39 12.22 -9.58
CA VAL A 51 -4.04 12.72 -9.90
C VAL A 51 -4.08 14.22 -10.15
N PHE A 52 -5.03 14.74 -10.93
CA PHE A 52 -5.20 16.17 -11.14
C PHE A 52 -5.53 16.92 -9.84
N ALA A 53 -6.40 16.38 -9.00
CA ALA A 53 -6.73 16.95 -7.69
C ALA A 53 -5.49 17.01 -6.77
N LEU A 54 -4.65 15.97 -6.79
CA LEU A 54 -3.39 15.94 -6.05
C LEU A 54 -2.42 17.01 -6.54
N PHE A 55 -2.22 17.13 -7.85
CA PHE A 55 -1.36 18.18 -8.43
C PHE A 55 -1.89 19.58 -8.13
N ALA A 56 -3.19 19.82 -8.29
CA ALA A 56 -3.81 21.09 -7.95
C ALA A 56 -3.63 21.44 -6.46
N CYS A 57 -3.77 20.45 -5.58
CA CYS A 57 -3.54 20.59 -4.14
C CYS A 57 -2.09 20.99 -3.84
N LEU A 58 -1.11 20.23 -4.37
CA LEU A 58 0.32 20.46 -4.12
C LEU A 58 0.79 21.81 -4.67
N LEU A 59 0.45 22.13 -5.92
CA LEU A 59 0.82 23.40 -6.56
C LEU A 59 0.12 24.58 -5.88
N GLY A 60 -1.14 24.42 -5.51
CA GLY A 60 -1.90 25.43 -4.77
C GLY A 60 -1.25 25.76 -3.43
N PHE A 61 -0.96 24.75 -2.60
CA PHE A 61 -0.30 24.95 -1.32
C PHE A 61 1.11 25.54 -1.47
N ALA A 62 1.90 25.08 -2.45
CA ALA A 62 3.22 25.65 -2.72
C ALA A 62 3.14 27.14 -3.07
N ALA A 63 2.15 27.56 -3.88
CA ALA A 63 1.94 28.96 -4.23
C ALA A 63 1.43 29.80 -3.04
N VAL A 64 0.57 29.24 -2.19
CA VAL A 64 0.10 29.91 -0.96
C VAL A 64 1.27 30.17 -0.01
N ILE A 65 2.10 29.15 0.24
CA ILE A 65 3.24 29.26 1.15
C ILE A 65 4.32 30.19 0.59
N GLY A 66 4.58 30.13 -0.71
CA GLY A 66 5.66 30.91 -1.34
C GLY A 66 5.33 32.38 -1.55
N SER A 67 4.10 32.72 -1.95
CA SER A 67 3.73 34.08 -2.38
C SER A 67 2.41 34.60 -1.83
N GLY A 68 1.71 33.85 -0.99
CA GLY A 68 0.39 34.24 -0.48
C GLY A 68 -0.68 34.34 -1.58
N SER A 69 -0.48 33.64 -2.71
CA SER A 69 -1.30 33.79 -3.91
C SER A 69 -2.77 33.40 -3.68
N ILE A 70 -3.71 34.29 -4.04
CA ILE A 70 -5.15 34.01 -4.03
C ILE A 70 -5.49 32.87 -4.99
N ALA A 71 -4.88 32.84 -6.19
CA ALA A 71 -5.05 31.72 -7.11
C ALA A 71 -4.54 30.42 -6.49
N GLY A 72 -3.43 30.48 -5.74
CA GLY A 72 -2.92 29.35 -4.97
C GLY A 72 -3.95 28.80 -3.98
N TRP A 73 -4.65 29.67 -3.24
CA TRP A 73 -5.72 29.27 -2.33
C TRP A 73 -6.86 28.56 -3.06
N VAL A 74 -7.27 29.06 -4.23
CA VAL A 74 -8.32 28.42 -5.05
C VAL A 74 -7.90 27.02 -5.48
N PHE A 75 -6.68 26.86 -6.01
CA PHE A 75 -6.16 25.55 -6.41
C PHE A 75 -6.01 24.59 -5.22
N ALA A 76 -5.53 25.07 -4.07
CA ALA A 76 -5.39 24.27 -2.86
C ALA A 76 -6.74 23.75 -2.35
N LEU A 77 -7.74 24.62 -2.28
CA LEU A 77 -9.10 24.26 -1.85
C LEU A 77 -9.77 23.29 -2.83
N LEU A 78 -9.70 23.57 -4.13
CA LEU A 78 -10.29 22.71 -5.16
C LEU A 78 -9.63 21.33 -5.18
N GLY A 79 -8.29 21.27 -5.13
CA GLY A 79 -7.55 20.02 -5.05
C GLY A 79 -7.89 19.23 -3.78
N THR A 80 -7.94 19.90 -2.62
CA THR A 80 -8.32 19.28 -1.35
C THR A 80 -9.74 18.72 -1.40
N ALA A 81 -10.71 19.48 -1.92
CA ALA A 81 -12.09 19.03 -2.07
C ALA A 81 -12.20 17.82 -3.01
N GLY A 82 -11.48 17.83 -4.12
CA GLY A 82 -11.40 16.71 -5.06
C GLY A 82 -10.82 15.44 -4.42
N LEU A 83 -9.76 15.57 -3.62
CA LEU A 83 -9.17 14.45 -2.88
C LEU A 83 -10.13 13.89 -1.82
N VAL A 84 -10.80 14.76 -1.05
CA VAL A 84 -11.80 14.35 -0.07
C VAL A 84 -12.94 13.61 -0.75
N PHE A 85 -13.45 14.13 -1.86
CA PHE A 85 -14.47 13.46 -2.66
C PHE A 85 -14.02 12.08 -3.14
N ALA A 86 -12.82 11.97 -3.70
CA ALA A 86 -12.26 10.72 -4.19
C ALA A 86 -12.15 9.66 -3.08
N VAL A 87 -11.69 10.06 -1.88
CA VAL A 87 -11.59 9.19 -0.70
C VAL A 87 -12.96 8.74 -0.22
N VAL A 88 -13.91 9.65 -0.04
CA VAL A 88 -15.27 9.32 0.42
C VAL A 88 -15.96 8.40 -0.58
N HIS A 89 -15.84 8.69 -1.88
CA HIS A 89 -16.40 7.88 -2.95
C HIS A 89 -15.77 6.48 -2.97
N GLY A 90 -14.44 6.38 -2.86
CA GLY A 90 -13.74 5.09 -2.82
C GLY A 90 -14.13 4.22 -1.62
N ILE A 91 -14.32 4.82 -0.45
CA ILE A 91 -14.82 4.10 0.74
C ILE A 91 -16.26 3.66 0.52
N ARG A 92 -17.13 4.56 0.05
CA ARG A 92 -18.55 4.26 -0.18
C ARG A 92 -18.76 3.20 -1.27
N SER A 93 -17.89 3.13 -2.28
CA SER A 93 -18.00 2.11 -3.33
C SER A 93 -17.77 0.68 -2.84
N ARG A 94 -17.25 0.51 -1.62
CA ARG A 94 -17.07 -0.80 -0.96
C ARG A 94 -17.84 -0.92 0.36
N ALA A 95 -18.76 0.02 0.64
CA ALA A 95 -19.53 -0.03 1.87
C ALA A 95 -20.38 -1.30 1.93
N GLY A 96 -20.16 -2.12 2.96
CA GLY A 96 -20.87 -3.40 3.15
C GLY A 96 -20.14 -4.63 2.61
N GLU A 97 -19.05 -4.46 1.85
CA GLU A 97 -18.21 -5.57 1.43
C GLU A 97 -17.16 -5.90 2.50
N LYS A 98 -16.90 -7.19 2.69
CA LYS A 98 -15.84 -7.67 3.60
C LYS A 98 -14.56 -7.91 2.79
N PRO A 99 -13.39 -7.46 3.27
CA PRO A 99 -12.11 -7.78 2.65
C PRO A 99 -11.93 -9.29 2.52
N SER A 100 -11.39 -9.72 1.39
CA SER A 100 -11.05 -11.12 1.11
C SER A 100 -9.58 -11.26 0.78
N TYR A 101 -9.03 -12.45 1.02
CA TYR A 101 -7.68 -12.82 0.57
C TYR A 101 -7.58 -12.93 -0.95
N ASP A 102 -8.69 -13.04 -1.68
CA ASP A 102 -8.70 -13.09 -3.16
C ASP A 102 -8.31 -11.75 -3.80
N HIS A 103 -8.59 -10.64 -3.11
CA HIS A 103 -8.25 -9.28 -3.54
C HIS A 103 -7.14 -8.67 -2.69
N PHE A 104 -6.34 -9.52 -2.04
CA PHE A 104 -5.20 -9.10 -1.24
C PHE A 104 -4.23 -8.28 -2.08
N ARG A 105 -3.70 -7.20 -1.50
CA ARG A 105 -2.80 -6.26 -2.17
C ARG A 105 -1.34 -6.57 -1.85
N PRO A 106 -0.66 -7.43 -2.64
CA PRO A 106 0.72 -7.83 -2.37
C PRO A 106 1.69 -6.63 -2.34
N GLY A 107 1.48 -5.60 -3.16
CA GLY A 107 2.38 -4.44 -3.19
C GLY A 107 2.48 -3.75 -1.82
N VAL A 108 1.34 -3.55 -1.16
CA VAL A 108 1.28 -2.96 0.19
C VAL A 108 1.94 -3.87 1.24
N PHE A 109 1.73 -5.19 1.12
CA PHE A 109 2.34 -6.17 2.01
C PHE A 109 3.87 -6.16 1.93
N PHE A 110 4.43 -6.26 0.72
CA PHE A 110 5.89 -6.26 0.54
C PHE A 110 6.51 -4.92 0.92
N PHE A 111 5.84 -3.81 0.60
CA PHE A 111 6.28 -2.49 1.01
C PHE A 111 6.44 -2.39 2.53
N LEU A 112 5.45 -2.85 3.30
CA LEU A 112 5.51 -2.76 4.76
C LEU A 112 6.60 -3.64 5.38
N ILE A 113 6.89 -4.80 4.78
CA ILE A 113 8.02 -5.66 5.19
C ILE A 113 9.35 -4.93 4.96
N VAL A 114 9.55 -4.42 3.74
CA VAL A 114 10.79 -3.74 3.36
C VAL A 114 10.96 -2.47 4.19
N LEU A 115 9.91 -1.66 4.35
CA LEU A 115 9.92 -0.48 5.19
C LEU A 115 10.27 -0.82 6.65
N GLY A 116 9.64 -1.85 7.22
CA GLY A 116 9.94 -2.32 8.57
C GLY A 116 11.41 -2.73 8.72
N PHE A 117 11.94 -3.48 7.74
CA PHE A 117 13.36 -3.85 7.70
C PHE A 117 14.27 -2.61 7.65
N THR A 118 13.99 -1.66 6.74
CA THR A 118 14.75 -0.42 6.58
C THR A 118 14.75 0.45 7.84
N LEU A 119 13.59 0.61 8.49
CA LEU A 119 13.49 1.34 9.76
C LEU A 119 14.25 0.66 10.89
N GLY A 120 14.23 -0.68 10.92
CA GLY A 120 15.06 -1.46 11.84
C GLY A 120 16.55 -1.23 11.61
N LEU A 121 17.01 -1.32 10.36
CA LEU A 121 18.41 -1.03 10.00
C LEU A 121 18.82 0.40 10.36
N ALA A 122 17.97 1.38 10.08
CA ALA A 122 18.21 2.78 10.42
C ALA A 122 18.40 2.94 11.93
N THR A 123 17.55 2.28 12.73
CA THR A 123 17.68 2.25 14.20
C THR A 123 19.03 1.68 14.63
N GLY A 124 19.43 0.53 14.08
CA GLY A 124 20.73 -0.08 14.37
C GLY A 124 21.91 0.78 13.92
N HIS A 125 21.76 1.53 12.82
CA HIS A 125 22.75 2.50 12.36
C HIS A 125 22.87 3.70 13.33
N THR A 126 21.75 4.24 13.81
CA THR A 126 21.74 5.31 14.83
C THR A 126 22.46 4.90 16.10
N TRP A 127 22.34 3.63 16.51
CA TRP A 127 23.05 3.08 17.66
C TRP A 127 24.51 2.67 17.37
N ARG A 128 25.02 2.96 16.16
CA ARG A 128 26.38 2.65 15.72
C ARG A 128 26.74 1.17 15.88
N LEU A 129 25.76 0.29 15.72
CA LEU A 129 26.01 -1.14 15.75
C LEU A 129 26.87 -1.55 14.56
N SER A 130 27.76 -2.52 14.78
CA SER A 130 28.47 -3.21 13.70
C SER A 130 27.48 -3.96 12.81
N PHE A 131 27.96 -4.45 11.66
CA PHE A 131 27.10 -5.03 10.64
C PHE A 131 26.15 -6.13 11.18
N TRP A 132 26.69 -7.12 11.89
CA TRP A 132 25.89 -8.26 12.36
C TRP A 132 24.80 -7.89 13.38
N PRO A 133 25.08 -7.12 14.45
CA PRO A 133 24.03 -6.70 15.37
C PRO A 133 23.04 -5.72 14.75
N ARG A 134 23.43 -4.93 13.73
CA ARG A 134 22.52 -4.03 12.99
C ARG A 134 21.40 -4.78 12.27
N LEU A 135 21.65 -6.03 11.85
CA LEU A 135 20.63 -6.86 11.20
C LEU A 135 19.50 -7.26 12.15
N LEU A 136 19.75 -7.36 13.47
CA LEU A 136 18.74 -7.81 14.42
C LEU A 136 17.53 -6.85 14.52
N PRO A 137 17.71 -5.53 14.71
CA PRO A 137 16.63 -4.56 14.56
C PRO A 137 15.94 -4.62 13.20
N GLY A 138 16.70 -4.84 12.11
CA GLY A 138 16.16 -5.01 10.77
C GLY A 138 15.20 -6.20 10.69
N ILE A 139 15.61 -7.38 11.15
CA ILE A 139 14.78 -8.59 11.18
C ILE A 139 13.54 -8.39 12.06
N ALA A 140 13.70 -7.77 13.24
CA ALA A 140 12.58 -7.45 14.11
C ALA A 140 11.58 -6.51 13.42
N GLY A 141 12.09 -5.48 12.73
CA GLY A 141 11.30 -4.56 11.93
C GLY A 141 10.58 -5.25 10.76
N ALA A 142 11.24 -6.17 10.06
CA ALA A 142 10.64 -6.98 9.01
C ALA A 142 9.52 -7.88 9.54
N ALA A 143 9.69 -8.48 10.72
CA ALA A 143 8.67 -9.29 11.38
C ALA A 143 7.44 -8.46 11.77
N ALA A 144 7.65 -7.26 12.32
CA ALA A 144 6.57 -6.30 12.56
C ALA A 144 5.87 -5.88 11.26
N GLY A 145 6.68 -5.56 10.24
CA GLY A 145 6.22 -5.21 8.89
C GLY A 145 5.43 -6.33 8.22
N TYR A 146 5.74 -7.60 8.50
CA TYR A 146 4.99 -8.75 8.00
C TYR A 146 3.58 -8.82 8.61
N VAL A 147 3.45 -8.66 9.93
CA VAL A 147 2.15 -8.64 10.62
C VAL A 147 1.31 -7.45 10.13
N LEU A 148 1.91 -6.26 10.12
CA LEU A 148 1.27 -5.05 9.61
C LEU A 148 0.95 -5.15 8.12
N GLY A 149 1.80 -5.82 7.35
CA GLY A 149 1.64 -6.05 5.91
C GLY A 149 0.40 -6.88 5.61
N ILE A 150 0.15 -7.95 6.37
CA ILE A 150 -1.07 -8.77 6.20
C ILE A 150 -2.30 -7.93 6.52
N GLY A 151 -2.26 -7.19 7.63
CA GLY A 151 -3.34 -6.28 8.01
C GLY A 151 -3.58 -5.19 6.96
N GLY A 152 -2.51 -4.54 6.48
CA GLY A 152 -2.55 -3.45 5.51
C GLY A 152 -3.01 -3.90 4.13
N GLY A 153 -2.55 -5.04 3.65
CA GLY A 153 -2.97 -5.62 2.37
C GLY A 153 -4.45 -6.02 2.33
N LEU A 154 -5.07 -6.28 3.49
CA LEU A 154 -6.51 -6.46 3.65
C LEU A 154 -7.24 -5.13 3.85
N ALA A 155 -6.75 -4.29 4.78
CA ALA A 155 -7.42 -3.06 5.18
C ALA A 155 -7.50 -2.03 4.04
N VAL A 156 -6.50 -1.96 3.17
CA VAL A 156 -6.52 -1.06 2.02
C VAL A 156 -7.69 -1.35 1.06
N GLN A 157 -8.25 -2.58 1.08
CA GLN A 157 -9.40 -2.93 0.25
C GLN A 157 -10.66 -2.12 0.59
N TYR A 158 -10.76 -1.60 1.83
CA TYR A 158 -11.84 -0.70 2.22
C TYR A 158 -11.83 0.63 1.47
N LEU A 159 -10.73 0.96 0.80
CA LEU A 159 -10.62 2.18 -0.02
C LEU A 159 -11.13 1.97 -1.46
N GLY A 160 -11.60 0.76 -1.78
CA GLY A 160 -12.16 0.44 -3.09
C GLY A 160 -11.15 0.60 -4.21
N TRP A 161 -11.50 1.43 -5.21
CA TRP A 161 -10.66 1.64 -6.38
C TRP A 161 -9.33 2.35 -6.04
N LEU A 162 -9.28 3.15 -4.96
CA LEU A 162 -8.05 3.79 -4.47
C LEU A 162 -7.00 2.77 -4.00
N ALA A 163 -7.41 1.56 -3.63
CA ALA A 163 -6.49 0.50 -3.26
C ALA A 163 -5.50 0.18 -4.38
N GLY A 164 -5.93 0.28 -5.65
CA GLY A 164 -5.06 0.08 -6.81
C GLY A 164 -3.99 1.17 -6.94
N LEU A 165 -4.35 2.44 -6.67
CA LEU A 165 -3.38 3.54 -6.66
C LEU A 165 -2.37 3.39 -5.53
N ILE A 166 -2.83 3.02 -4.34
CA ILE A 166 -1.96 2.78 -3.19
C ILE A 166 -1.04 1.59 -3.46
N GLU A 167 -1.53 0.54 -4.10
CA GLU A 167 -0.71 -0.62 -4.49
C GLU A 167 0.38 -0.23 -5.49
N LEU A 168 0.05 0.55 -6.53
CA LEU A 168 1.04 1.07 -7.47
C LEU A 168 2.09 1.93 -6.75
N ALA A 169 1.66 2.84 -5.89
CA ALA A 169 2.55 3.68 -5.09
C ALA A 169 3.43 2.83 -4.16
N ALA A 170 2.90 1.77 -3.56
CA ALA A 170 3.63 0.85 -2.70
C ALA A 170 4.74 0.11 -3.48
N TYR A 171 4.49 -0.32 -4.71
CA TYR A 171 5.55 -0.90 -5.55
C TYR A 171 6.68 0.09 -5.82
N LEU A 172 6.36 1.32 -6.22
CA LEU A 172 7.36 2.36 -6.46
C LEU A 172 8.15 2.71 -5.18
N ALA A 173 7.45 2.85 -4.05
CA ALA A 173 8.07 3.12 -2.76
C ALA A 173 8.94 1.95 -2.28
N THR A 174 8.57 0.71 -2.61
CA THR A 174 9.39 -0.47 -2.31
C THR A 174 10.77 -0.37 -2.98
N ILE A 175 10.83 0.05 -4.25
CA ILE A 175 12.10 0.24 -4.96
C ILE A 175 12.98 1.26 -4.23
N GLY A 176 12.42 2.43 -3.89
CA GLY A 176 13.16 3.47 -3.17
C GLY A 176 13.63 3.02 -1.79
N THR A 177 12.78 2.31 -1.04
CA THR A 177 13.14 1.81 0.30
C THR A 177 14.18 0.69 0.28
N VAL A 178 14.23 -0.15 -0.77
CA VAL A 178 15.31 -1.12 -0.98
C VAL A 178 16.64 -0.41 -1.21
N VAL A 179 16.68 0.65 -2.03
CA VAL A 179 17.90 1.44 -2.23
C VAL A 179 18.39 2.03 -0.91
N VAL A 180 17.50 2.60 -0.11
CA VAL A 180 17.86 3.12 1.22
C VAL A 180 18.38 2.00 2.14
N ALA A 181 17.76 0.82 2.13
CA ALA A 181 18.23 -0.32 2.92
C ALA A 181 19.65 -0.76 2.53
N MET A 182 19.94 -0.82 1.22
CA MET A 182 21.29 -1.15 0.73
C MET A 182 22.31 -0.11 1.21
N LEU A 183 21.98 1.17 1.13
CA LEU A 183 22.85 2.26 1.61
C LEU A 183 23.11 2.18 3.13
N LEU A 184 22.14 1.72 3.92
CA LEU A 184 22.30 1.57 5.37
C LEU A 184 23.12 0.34 5.78
N LEU A 185 23.33 -0.61 4.87
CA LEU A 185 24.14 -1.81 5.09
C LEU A 185 25.60 -1.64 4.67
N LEU A 186 25.89 -0.66 3.80
CA LEU A 186 27.24 -0.19 3.50
C LEU A 186 27.84 0.55 4.72
#